data_AF-A0A357K6J7-F1
#
_entry.id   AF-A0A357K6J7-F1
#
_cell.length_a   1.000
_cell.length_b   1.000
_cell.length_c   1.000
_cell.angle_alpha   90.00
_cell.angle_beta   90.00
_cell.angle_gamma   90.00
#
_symmetry.space_group_name_H-M   'P 1'
#
loop_
_entity.id
_entity.type
_entity.pdbx_description
1 polymer ?
#
loop_
_entity_poly.entity_id
_entity_poly.type
_entity_poly.pdbx_seq_one_letter_code
_entity_poly.pdbx_strand_id
1 'polypeptide(L)'
;MTPSEVHRLHAPVKAWFQQQGWTPQAFQEEVWEAFARGQDGLLQAPTGSGKTYAAMGHVLSAAAVSKRSSRGVKLVWVAPLRA
;
A
#
# COMPACT_ATOMS: atom_id res chain seq x y z
N MET A 1 -2.52 -7.02 -14.78
CA MET A 1 -3.60 -7.46 -13.88
C MET A 1 -4.91 -6.90 -14.37
N THR A 2 -5.98 -7.67 -14.29
CA THR A 2 -7.34 -7.17 -14.52
C THR A 2 -7.77 -6.27 -13.36
N PRO A 3 -8.78 -5.39 -13.54
CA PRO A 3 -9.31 -4.57 -12.45
C PRO A 3 -9.77 -5.39 -11.23
N SER A 4 -10.33 -6.59 -11.45
CA SER A 4 -10.77 -7.48 -10.37
C SER A 4 -9.61 -8.12 -9.59
N GLU A 5 -8.46 -8.30 -10.23
CA GLU A 5 -7.23 -8.75 -9.54
C GLU A 5 -6.65 -7.64 -8.67
N VAL A 6 -6.60 -6.39 -9.16
CA VAL A 6 -6.12 -5.24 -8.39
C VAL A 6 -6.96 -5.06 -7.12
N HIS A 7 -8.28 -5.12 -7.26
CA HIS A 7 -9.18 -4.96 -6.12
C HIS A 7 -8.95 -6.04 -5.04
N ARG A 8 -8.81 -7.31 -5.44
CA ARG A 8 -8.55 -8.42 -4.51
C ARG A 8 -7.19 -8.31 -3.84
N LEU A 9 -6.19 -7.78 -4.53
CA LEU A 9 -4.85 -7.61 -3.99
C LEU A 9 -4.83 -6.69 -2.77
N HIS A 10 -5.71 -5.70 -2.70
CA HIS A 10 -5.78 -4.75 -1.57
C HIS A 10 -6.80 -5.13 -0.48
N ALA A 11 -7.47 -6.28 -0.60
CA ALA A 11 -8.44 -6.73 0.42
C ALA A 11 -7.84 -6.82 1.85
N PRO A 12 -6.61 -7.36 2.06
CA PRO A 12 -5.99 -7.37 3.38
C PRO A 12 -5.81 -5.99 4.01
N VAL A 13 -5.29 -5.00 3.28
CA VAL A 13 -5.12 -3.65 3.84
C VAL A 13 -6.46 -2.98 4.10
N LYS A 14 -7.46 -3.16 3.23
CA LYS A 14 -8.82 -2.63 3.47
C LYS A 14 -9.47 -3.26 4.71
N ALA A 15 -9.30 -4.56 4.91
CA ALA A 15 -9.77 -5.25 6.11
C ALA A 15 -9.08 -4.72 7.38
N TRP A 16 -7.76 -4.47 7.32
CA TRP A 16 -7.03 -3.87 8.44
C TRP A 16 -7.53 -2.45 8.76
N PHE A 17 -7.78 -1.61 7.74
CA PHE A 17 -8.40 -0.29 7.93
C PHE A 17 -9.75 -0.39 8.65
N GLN A 18 -10.61 -1.32 8.21
CA GLN A 18 -11.91 -1.56 8.86
C GLN A 18 -11.76 -2.00 10.32
N GLN A 19 -10.77 -2.83 10.65
CA GLN A 19 -10.47 -3.21 12.04
C GLN A 19 -10.05 -2.02 12.91
N GLN A 20 -9.47 -0.97 12.31
CA GLN A 20 -9.18 0.29 13.01
C GLN A 20 -10.40 1.22 13.10
N GLY A 21 -11.54 0.86 12.50
CA GLY A 21 -12.69 1.75 12.34
C GLY A 21 -12.46 2.87 11.30
N TRP A 22 -11.53 2.66 10.36
CA TRP A 22 -11.14 3.66 9.35
C TRP A 22 -11.58 3.25 7.95
N THR A 23 -11.73 4.25 7.09
CA THR A 23 -11.91 4.07 5.65
C THR A 23 -10.71 4.68 4.91
N PRO A 24 -10.12 3.98 3.93
CA PRO A 24 -9.08 4.56 3.09
C PRO A 24 -9.55 5.84 2.40
N GLN A 25 -8.67 6.82 2.29
CA GLN A 25 -8.92 7.99 1.46
C GLN A 25 -8.69 7.66 -0.02
N ALA A 26 -9.36 8.36 -0.93
CA ALA A 26 -9.27 8.12 -2.37
C ALA A 26 -7.82 8.09 -2.87
N PHE A 27 -6.99 9.05 -2.47
CA PHE A 27 -5.59 9.11 -2.90
C PHE A 27 -4.76 7.89 -2.42
N GLN A 28 -5.13 7.27 -1.30
CA GLN A 28 -4.45 6.07 -0.81
C GLN A 28 -4.75 4.90 -1.73
N GLU A 29 -6.01 4.74 -2.14
CA GLU A 29 -6.43 3.71 -3.09
C GLU A 29 -5.79 3.93 -4.47
N GLU A 30 -5.77 5.17 -4.96
CA GLU A 30 -5.12 5.52 -6.24
C GLU A 30 -3.63 5.12 -6.26
N VAL A 31 -2.90 5.40 -5.17
CA VAL A 31 -1.49 4.98 -5.03
C VAL A 31 -1.38 3.47 -5.03
N TRP A 32 -2.24 2.76 -4.30
CA TRP A 32 -2.18 1.30 -4.26
C TRP A 32 -2.45 0.66 -5.61
N GLU A 33 -3.39 1.21 -6.37
CA GLU A 33 -3.69 0.76 -7.73
C GLU A 33 -2.55 1.05 -8.71
N ALA A 34 -1.96 2.25 -8.65
CA ALA A 34 -0.80 2.60 -9.48
C ALA A 34 0.37 1.65 -9.20
N PHE A 35 0.65 1.39 -7.93
CA PHE A 35 1.70 0.46 -7.52
C PHE A 35 1.41 -0.97 -8.00
N ALA A 36 0.15 -1.44 -7.89
CA ALA A 36 -0.26 -2.75 -8.40
C ALA A 36 -0.13 -2.90 -9.93
N ARG A 37 -0.15 -1.78 -10.66
CA ARG A 37 0.12 -1.74 -12.11
C ARG A 37 1.62 -1.63 -12.44
N GLY A 38 2.49 -1.61 -11.44
CA GLY A 38 3.94 -1.47 -11.61
C GLY A 38 4.36 -0.05 -12.02
N GLN A 39 3.57 0.96 -11.65
CA GLN A 39 3.86 2.36 -11.98
C GLN A 39 4.69 3.02 -10.88
N ASP A 40 5.61 3.88 -11.28
CA ASP A 40 6.32 4.79 -10.39
C ASP A 40 5.51 6.08 -10.16
N GLY A 41 5.69 6.75 -9.02
CA GLY A 41 4.94 7.97 -8.73
C GLY A 41 5.47 8.79 -7.55
N LEU A 42 5.07 10.06 -7.52
CA LEU A 42 5.32 11.00 -6.43
C LEU A 42 4.00 11.34 -5.73
N LEU A 43 3.88 10.98 -4.46
CA LEU A 43 2.72 11.32 -3.64
C LEU A 43 2.93 12.66 -2.93
N GLN A 44 2.09 13.64 -3.25
CA GLN A 44 1.98 14.90 -2.50
C GLN A 44 0.66 14.94 -1.73
N ALA A 45 0.74 14.99 -0.40
CA ALA A 45 -0.44 15.21 0.44
C ALA A 45 -0.07 15.96 1.74
N PRO A 46 -1.03 16.61 2.43
CA PRO A 46 -0.77 17.30 3.69
C PRO A 46 -0.25 16.39 4.82
N THR A 47 0.39 16.98 5.83
CA THR A 47 0.75 16.27 7.07
C THR A 47 -0.50 15.80 7.79
N GLY A 48 -0.45 14.63 8.43
CA GLY A 48 -1.61 14.03 9.10
C GLY A 48 -2.59 13.29 8.17
N SER A 49 -2.49 13.43 6.84
CA SER A 49 -3.39 12.75 5.88
C SER A 49 -3.17 11.23 5.75
N GLY A 50 -2.19 10.65 6.45
CA GLY A 50 -1.90 9.21 6.36
C GLY A 50 -1.15 8.78 5.09
N LYS A 51 -0.21 9.60 4.59
CA LYS A 51 0.66 9.27 3.45
C LYS A 51 1.43 7.96 3.61
N THR A 52 1.81 7.62 4.84
CA THR A 52 2.48 6.35 5.13
C THR A 52 1.62 5.15 4.75
N TYR A 53 0.31 5.22 5.00
CA TYR A 53 -0.61 4.15 4.61
C TYR A 53 -0.79 4.06 3.09
N ALA A 54 -0.76 5.19 2.37
CA ALA A 54 -0.73 5.18 0.91
C ALA A 54 0.52 4.45 0.39
N ALA A 55 1.71 4.81 0.89
CA ALA A 55 2.96 4.25 0.41
C ALA A 55 3.13 2.76 0.76
N MET A 56 2.66 2.32 1.94
CA MET A 56 2.87 0.96 2.44
C MET A 56 1.73 -0.02 2.14
N GLY A 57 0.51 0.47 1.92
CA GLY A 57 -0.69 -0.37 1.85
C GLY A 57 -0.59 -1.46 0.78
N HIS A 58 -0.14 -1.13 -0.43
CA HIS A 58 0.06 -2.12 -1.49
C HIS A 58 1.11 -3.18 -1.11
N VAL A 59 2.26 -2.77 -0.60
CA VAL A 59 3.38 -3.67 -0.26
C VAL A 59 2.96 -4.67 0.82
N LEU A 60 2.31 -4.18 1.88
CA LEU A 60 1.84 -5.03 2.97
C LEU A 60 0.73 -5.97 2.51
N SER A 61 -0.20 -5.47 1.70
CA SER A 61 -1.29 -6.29 1.17
C SER A 61 -0.79 -7.37 0.22
N ALA A 62 0.18 -7.05 -0.65
CA ALA A 62 0.84 -8.00 -1.53
C ALA A 62 1.63 -9.06 -0.74
N ALA A 63 2.32 -8.66 0.33
CA ALA A 63 3.01 -9.59 1.21
C ALA A 63 2.03 -10.55 1.91
N ALA A 64 0.87 -10.07 2.34
CA ALA A 64 -0.15 -10.88 3.02
C ALA A 64 -0.79 -11.95 2.12
N VAL A 65 -0.90 -11.70 0.80
CA VAL A 65 -1.46 -12.69 -0.15
C VAL A 65 -0.41 -13.57 -0.83
N SER A 66 0.87 -13.22 -0.72
CA SER A 66 1.94 -13.96 -1.39
C SER A 66 2.13 -15.34 -0.77
N LYS A 67 1.91 -16.39 -1.58
CA LYS A 67 2.25 -17.79 -1.20
C LYS A 67 3.75 -18.08 -1.31
N ARG A 68 4.52 -17.19 -1.94
CA ARG A 68 5.97 -17.34 -2.10
C ARG A 68 6.69 -16.61 -0.97
N SER A 69 7.17 -17.38 0.00
CA SER A 69 8.21 -16.94 0.92
C SER A 69 9.55 -17.07 0.20
N SER A 70 10.07 -15.96 -0.31
CA SER A 70 11.46 -15.89 -0.79
C SER A 70 12.28 -15.10 0.22
N ARG A 71 13.42 -15.65 0.64
CA ARG A 71 14.36 -14.95 1.52
C ARG A 71 14.91 -13.70 0.82
N GLY A 72 15.31 -12.69 1.59
CA GLY A 72 15.92 -11.45 1.09
C GLY A 72 15.03 -10.21 1.17
N VAL A 73 15.64 -9.04 0.95
CA VAL A 73 15.00 -7.71 1.06
C VAL A 73 13.86 -7.57 0.03
N LYS A 74 12.72 -7.01 0.46
CA LYS A 74 11.51 -6.80 -0.36
C LYS A 74 11.14 -5.34 -0.58
N LEU A 75 11.56 -4.47 0.34
CA LEU A 75 11.26 -3.05 0.35
C LEU A 75 12.46 -2.32 0.94
N VAL A 76 12.84 -1.21 0.32
CA VAL A 76 13.79 -0.25 0.88
C VAL A 76 13.03 1.02 1.19
N TRP A 77 12.98 1.40 2.46
CA TRP A 77 12.38 2.64 2.93
C TRP A 77 13.48 3.60 3.35
N VAL A 78 13.55 4.76 2.71
CA VAL A 78 14.56 5.78 3.00
C VAL A 78 13.88 6.96 3.68
N ALA A 79 14.25 7.21 4.94
CA ALA A 79 13.83 8.38 5.70
C ALA A 79 15.05 9.29 5.92
N PRO A 80 14.95 10.61 5.65
CA PRO A 80 16.08 11.52 5.77
C PRO A 80 16.46 11.83 7.22
N LEU A 81 15.54 11.60 8.16
CA LEU A 81 15.72 11.86 9.59
C LEU A 81 15.61 10.55 10.37
N ARG A 82 16.39 10.47 11.45
CA ARG A 82 16.20 9.48 12.51
C ARG A 82 15.41 10.15 13.65
N ALA A 83 14.44 9.44 14.19
CA ALA A 83 13.70 9.83 15.38
C ALA A 83 14.31 9.15 16.62
#